data_AF-A0A9R1XXR0-F1
#
_entry.id   AF-A0A9R1XXR0-F1
#
_cell.length_a   1.000
_cell.length_b   1.000
_cell.length_c   1.000
_cell.angle_alpha   90.00
_cell.angle_beta   90.00
_cell.angle_gamma   90.00
#
_symmetry.space_group_name_H-M   'P 1'
#
loop_
_entity.id
_entity.type
_entity.pdbx_description
1 polymer ?
#
loop_
_entity_poly.entity_id
_entity_poly.type
_entity_poly.pdbx_seq_one_letter_code
_entity_poly.pdbx_strand_id
1 'polypeptide(L)'
;MESSDPPFQEFYKKLFESHARNKNDFMILDVAEERELPMIDLGVEEEKCKMEIAKASQEWGFFQVINHGVSLDVLEKMRCEQVRLFHRPFHEKTKEGSEKFNFLAGSYQWGTPSATCLRQLSWSEAFHVPLAGISTTDDISTLR
;
A
#
# COMPACT_ATOMS: atom_id res chain seq x y z
N MET A 1 -16.45 -8.53 -20.35
CA MET A 1 -15.26 -7.83 -19.84
C MET A 1 -14.93 -8.48 -18.51
N GLU A 2 -13.71 -8.95 -18.31
CA GLU A 2 -13.34 -9.58 -17.04
C GLU A 2 -13.09 -8.53 -15.97
N SER A 3 -13.47 -8.83 -14.72
CA SER A 3 -13.32 -7.90 -13.60
C SER A 3 -11.85 -7.72 -13.22
N SER A 4 -11.42 -6.48 -13.00
CA SER A 4 -10.16 -6.16 -12.33
C SER A 4 -10.23 -6.44 -10.85
N ASP A 5 -11.40 -6.23 -10.25
CA ASP A 5 -11.53 -6.18 -8.81
C ASP A 5 -11.50 -7.59 -8.20
N PRO A 6 -10.87 -7.75 -7.03
CA PRO A 6 -10.96 -9.00 -6.30
C PRO A 6 -12.42 -9.31 -5.95
N PRO A 7 -12.81 -10.60 -5.88
CA PRO A 7 -14.18 -11.01 -5.62
C PRO A 7 -14.53 -10.91 -4.12
N PHE A 8 -14.36 -9.71 -3.54
CA PHE A 8 -14.59 -9.45 -2.11
C PHE A 8 -16.00 -9.80 -1.67
N GLN A 9 -16.99 -9.39 -2.47
CA GLN A 9 -18.40 -9.58 -2.13
C GLN A 9 -18.77 -11.06 -2.13
N GLU A 10 -18.35 -11.80 -3.15
CA GLU A 10 -18.61 -13.23 -3.28
C GLU A 10 -17.87 -14.02 -2.19
N PHE A 11 -16.59 -13.69 -1.96
CA PHE A 11 -15.73 -14.42 -1.02
C PHE A 11 -16.16 -14.21 0.44
N TYR A 12 -16.49 -12.98 0.84
CA TYR A 12 -16.85 -12.63 2.22
C TYR A 12 -18.36 -12.61 2.50
N LYS A 13 -19.21 -13.07 1.56
CA LYS A 13 -20.67 -13.08 1.68
C LYS A 13 -21.19 -13.53 3.06
N LYS A 14 -20.64 -14.64 3.57
CA LYS A 14 -21.04 -15.21 4.87
C LYS A 14 -20.72 -14.28 6.06
N LEU A 15 -19.63 -13.51 5.99
CA LEU A 15 -19.26 -12.55 7.04
C LEU A 15 -20.21 -11.35 7.05
N PHE A 16 -20.59 -10.86 5.87
CA PHE A 16 -21.58 -9.77 5.78
C PHE A 16 -22.96 -10.20 6.26
N GLU A 17 -23.41 -11.40 5.88
CA GLU A 17 -24.70 -11.96 6.32
C GLU A 17 -24.76 -12.27 7.83
N SER A 18 -23.64 -12.65 8.46
CA SER A 18 -23.59 -12.84 9.91
C SER A 18 -23.64 -11.53 10.67
N HIS A 19 -22.97 -10.49 10.18
CA HIS A 19 -23.00 -9.16 10.79
C HIS A 19 -24.38 -8.49 10.70
N ALA A 20 -25.06 -8.58 9.55
CA ALA A 20 -26.40 -8.00 9.38
C ALA A 20 -27.45 -8.56 10.37
N ARG A 21 -27.23 -9.79 10.87
CA ARG A 21 -28.06 -10.42 11.91
C ARG A 21 -27.73 -9.95 13.33
N ASN A 22 -26.50 -9.50 13.56
CA ASN A 22 -26.01 -8.99 14.84
C ASN A 22 -26.06 -7.45 14.86
N LYS A 23 -27.27 -6.87 14.95
CA LYS A 23 -27.49 -5.40 15.01
C LYS A 23 -26.97 -4.71 16.28
N ASN A 24 -26.28 -5.42 17.18
CA ASN A 24 -25.86 -4.91 18.49
C ASN A 24 -24.39 -4.47 18.56
N ASP A 25 -23.65 -4.46 17.44
CA ASP A 25 -22.33 -3.82 17.40
C ASP A 25 -22.55 -2.30 17.22
N PHE A 26 -22.87 -1.62 18.32
CA PHE A 26 -22.84 -0.16 18.41
C PHE A 26 -21.38 0.27 18.19
N MET A 27 -21.07 0.80 17.01
CA MET A 27 -19.77 1.38 16.73
C MET A 27 -19.56 2.54 17.70
N ILE A 28 -18.69 2.35 18.68
CA ILE A 28 -18.17 3.47 19.47
C ILE A 28 -17.39 4.33 18.49
N LEU A 29 -17.96 5.48 18.14
CA LEU A 29 -17.26 6.50 17.37
C LEU A 29 -16.21 7.09 18.31
N ASP A 30 -14.99 6.55 18.25
CA ASP A 30 -13.87 7.11 18.99
C ASP A 30 -13.61 8.50 18.41
N VAL A 31 -13.93 9.54 19.17
CA VAL A 31 -13.67 10.92 18.77
C VAL A 31 -12.17 11.13 18.97
N ALA A 32 -11.39 10.72 17.98
CA ALA A 32 -9.97 11.00 17.93
C ALA A 32 -9.77 12.50 17.69
N GLU A 33 -8.88 13.10 18.46
CA GLU A 33 -8.43 14.47 18.23
C GLU A 33 -7.64 14.50 16.90
N GLU A 34 -8.12 15.27 15.92
CA GLU A 34 -7.39 15.49 14.68
C GLU A 34 -6.12 16.30 14.97
N ARG A 35 -4.96 15.75 14.61
CA ARG A 35 -3.68 16.46 14.71
C ARG A 35 -2.93 16.37 13.39
N GLU A 36 -2.26 17.46 13.05
CA GLU A 36 -1.38 17.50 11.88
C GLU A 36 -0.10 16.72 12.16
N LEU A 37 0.28 15.84 11.24
CA LEU A 37 1.55 15.12 11.31
C LEU A 37 2.71 16.10 11.06
N PRO A 38 3.87 15.89 11.73
CA PRO A 38 5.06 16.68 11.45
C PRO A 38 5.44 16.62 9.96
N MET A 39 5.70 17.78 9.36
CA MET A 39 6.19 17.90 7.99
C MET A 39 7.62 18.45 8.02
N ILE A 40 8.56 17.72 7.43
CA ILE A 40 9.99 18.02 7.47
C ILE A 40 10.47 18.39 6.07
N ASP A 41 11.09 19.55 5.95
CA ASP A 41 11.72 19.99 4.70
C ASP A 41 13.14 19.43 4.62
N LEU A 42 13.42 18.54 3.67
CA LEU A 42 14.76 17.96 3.49
C LEU A 42 15.70 18.85 2.64
N GLY A 43 15.20 19.97 2.13
CA GLY A 43 15.97 20.95 1.36
C GLY A 43 16.66 22.03 2.21
N VAL A 44 16.48 22.00 3.54
CA VAL A 44 17.13 22.93 4.48
C VAL A 44 18.46 22.38 5.02
N GLU A 45 19.07 23.11 5.96
CA GLU A 45 20.32 22.70 6.62
C GLU A 45 20.23 21.29 7.24
N GLU A 46 21.21 20.45 6.92
CA GLU A 46 21.25 19.02 7.27
C GLU A 46 21.06 18.77 8.77
N GLU A 47 21.71 19.56 9.63
CA GLU A 47 21.61 19.41 11.09
C GLU A 47 20.21 19.72 11.62
N LYS A 48 19.52 20.69 11.02
CA LYS A 48 18.13 20.98 11.34
C LYS A 48 17.22 19.81 10.96
N CYS A 49 17.40 19.25 9.76
CA CYS A 49 16.64 18.08 9.29
C CYS A 49 16.82 16.88 10.25
N LYS A 50 18.06 16.55 10.64
CA LYS A 50 18.35 15.45 11.56
C LYS A 50 17.63 15.63 12.90
N MET A 51 17.66 16.84 13.45
CA MET A 51 17.00 17.16 14.71
C MET A 51 15.47 17.01 14.60
N GLU A 52 14.86 17.53 13.53
CA GLU A 52 13.42 17.42 13.30
C GLU A 52 12.98 15.96 13.09
N ILE A 53 13.76 15.16 12.34
CA ILE A 53 13.52 13.73 12.14
C ILE A 53 13.59 12.98 13.47
N ALA A 54 14.62 13.22 14.28
CA ALA A 54 14.78 12.58 15.57
C ALA A 54 13.61 12.91 16.51
N LYS A 55 13.21 14.18 16.56
CA LYS A 55 12.08 14.63 17.39
C LYS A 55 10.76 14.01 16.93
N ALA A 56 10.44 14.09 15.63
CA ALA A 56 9.21 13.51 15.10
C ALA A 56 9.16 11.99 15.28
N SER A 57 10.29 11.30 15.11
CA SER A 57 10.38 9.86 15.37
C SER A 57 10.13 9.52 16.84
N GLN A 58 10.64 10.33 17.78
CA GLN A 58 10.46 10.12 19.21
C GLN A 58 9.03 10.42 19.68
N GLU A 59 8.44 11.52 19.21
CA GLU A 59 7.15 12.00 19.68
C GLU A 59 5.96 11.36 18.94
N TRP A 60 6.12 11.06 17.64
CA TRP A 60 5.04 10.58 16.77
C TRP A 60 5.28 9.20 16.19
N GLY A 61 6.54 8.81 15.95
CA GLY A 61 6.88 7.62 15.18
C GLY A 61 6.53 7.72 13.69
N PHE A 62 6.08 8.89 13.22
CA PHE A 62 5.67 9.14 11.84
C PHE A 62 5.83 10.63 11.48
N PHE A 63 6.17 10.91 10.22
CA PHE A 63 6.29 12.27 9.67
C PHE A 63 6.18 12.26 8.16
N GLN A 64 5.88 13.42 7.57
CA GLN A 64 5.91 13.66 6.14
C GLN A 64 7.20 14.39 5.77
N VAL A 65 7.68 14.19 4.54
CA VAL A 65 8.87 14.90 4.01
C VAL A 65 8.53 15.65 2.73
N ILE A 66 9.11 16.84 2.58
CA ILE A 66 9.08 17.64 1.34
C ILE A 66 10.52 17.93 0.89
N ASN A 67 10.69 18.37 -0.36
CA ASN A 67 12.00 18.65 -0.97
C ASN A 67 13.01 17.49 -0.80
N HIS A 68 12.53 16.25 -0.85
CA HIS A 68 13.31 15.01 -0.64
C HIS A 68 14.23 14.62 -1.81
N GLY A 69 14.39 15.48 -2.83
CA GLY A 69 15.26 15.26 -3.98
C GLY A 69 14.77 14.24 -5.04
N VAL A 70 13.76 13.42 -4.73
CA VAL A 70 13.14 12.52 -5.72
C VAL A 70 12.28 13.33 -6.70
N SER A 71 12.56 13.20 -8.00
CA SER A 71 11.83 13.89 -9.07
C SER A 71 10.33 13.56 -9.08
N LEU A 72 9.51 14.59 -9.28
CA LEU A 72 8.06 14.45 -9.46
C LEU A 72 7.70 13.54 -10.64
N ASP A 73 8.50 13.56 -11.72
CA ASP A 73 8.28 12.70 -12.89
C ASP A 73 8.42 11.21 -12.55
N VAL A 74 9.34 10.87 -11.65
CA VAL A 74 9.54 9.48 -11.19
C VAL A 74 8.33 9.05 -10.35
N LEU A 75 7.87 9.91 -9.44
CA LEU A 75 6.68 9.64 -8.63
C LEU A 75 5.43 9.47 -9.50
N GLU A 76 5.27 10.29 -10.54
CA GLU A 76 4.11 10.21 -11.44
C GLU A 76 4.14 8.95 -12.30
N LYS A 77 5.31 8.59 -12.85
CA LYS A 77 5.48 7.32 -13.57
C LYS A 77 5.16 6.12 -12.67
N MET A 78 5.63 6.14 -11.41
CA MET A 78 5.31 5.09 -10.44
C MET A 78 3.80 4.97 -10.22
N ARG A 79 3.08 6.09 -10.02
CA ARG A 79 1.62 6.10 -9.87
C ARG A 79 0.91 5.55 -11.11
N CYS A 80 1.33 5.97 -12.30
CA CYS A 80 0.77 5.46 -13.55
C CYS A 80 0.93 3.94 -13.68
N GLU A 81 2.09 3.40 -13.32
CA GLU A 81 2.36 1.97 -13.35
C GLU A 81 1.56 1.20 -12.30
N GLN A 82 1.39 1.74 -11.09
CA GLN A 82 0.53 1.16 -10.05
C GLN A 82 -0.92 1.07 -10.53
N VAL A 83 -1.47 2.16 -11.08
CA VAL A 83 -2.83 2.19 -11.64
C VAL A 83 -2.96 1.14 -12.74
N ARG A 84 -2.01 1.11 -13.68
CA ARG A 84 -2.00 0.15 -14.79
C ARG A 84 -1.95 -1.30 -14.32
N LEU A 85 -1.22 -1.59 -13.25
CA LEU A 85 -1.13 -2.93 -12.66
C LEU A 85 -2.47 -3.37 -12.07
N PHE A 86 -3.10 -2.54 -11.23
CA PHE A 86 -4.33 -2.91 -10.53
C PHE A 86 -5.57 -2.93 -11.44
N HIS A 87 -5.55 -2.20 -12.56
CA HIS A 87 -6.61 -2.24 -13.58
C HIS A 87 -6.59 -3.52 -14.44
N ARG A 88 -5.56 -4.37 -14.32
CA ARG A 88 -5.56 -5.66 -15.04
C ARG A 88 -6.65 -6.59 -14.51
N PRO A 89 -7.14 -7.51 -15.35
CA PRO A 89 -8.07 -8.55 -14.90
C PRO A 89 -7.54 -9.28 -13.67
N PHE A 90 -8.41 -9.56 -12.71
CA PHE A 90 -8.05 -10.21 -11.45
C PHE A 90 -7.30 -11.54 -11.65
N HIS A 91 -7.68 -12.30 -12.68
CA HIS A 91 -7.02 -13.56 -13.01
C HIS A 91 -5.56 -13.37 -13.48
N GLU A 92 -5.22 -12.23 -14.09
CA GLU A 92 -3.83 -11.90 -14.46
C GLU A 92 -3.00 -11.53 -13.23
N LYS A 93 -3.60 -10.80 -12.27
CA LYS A 93 -2.93 -10.38 -11.03
C LYS A 93 -2.60 -11.56 -10.11
N THR A 94 -3.44 -12.60 -10.15
CA THR A 94 -3.29 -13.83 -9.34
C THR A 94 -2.45 -14.92 -10.00
N LYS A 95 -2.09 -14.79 -11.28
CA LYS A 95 -1.36 -15.81 -12.01
C LYS A 95 0.12 -15.81 -11.61
N GLU A 96 0.50 -16.81 -10.84
CA GLU A 96 1.90 -17.14 -10.54
C GLU A 96 2.63 -17.50 -11.83
N GLY A 97 3.79 -16.88 -12.09
CA GLY A 97 4.61 -17.18 -13.26
C GLY A 97 4.02 -16.77 -14.62
N SER A 98 3.24 -15.69 -14.70
CA SER A 98 2.86 -15.15 -16.02
C SER A 98 4.13 -14.74 -16.78
N GLU A 99 4.37 -15.29 -17.97
CA GLU A 99 5.60 -15.02 -18.75
C GLU A 99 5.86 -13.53 -19.07
N LYS A 100 4.87 -12.67 -18.86
CA LYS A 100 4.95 -11.23 -19.11
C LYS A 100 5.59 -10.46 -17.95
N PHE A 101 5.58 -11.02 -16.74
CA PHE A 101 6.14 -10.40 -15.55
C PHE A 101 6.62 -11.52 -14.64
N ASN A 102 7.94 -11.63 -14.44
CA ASN A 102 8.59 -12.59 -13.54
C ASN A 102 8.25 -12.29 -12.06
N PHE A 103 6.98 -12.18 -11.72
CA PHE A 103 6.53 -11.96 -10.36
C PHE A 103 6.76 -13.22 -9.56
N LEU A 104 7.44 -13.04 -8.43
CA LEU A 104 7.68 -14.11 -7.48
C LEU A 104 6.35 -14.58 -6.90
N ALA A 105 6.29 -15.87 -6.58
CA ALA A 105 5.24 -16.46 -5.76
C ALA A 105 4.87 -15.54 -4.59
N GLY A 106 3.58 -15.22 -4.43
CA GLY A 106 3.10 -14.37 -3.34
C GLY A 106 3.30 -12.85 -3.51
N SER A 107 3.66 -12.37 -4.70
CA SER A 107 3.77 -10.91 -4.96
C SER A 107 2.41 -10.19 -4.90
N TYR A 108 1.31 -10.84 -5.23
CA TYR A 108 -0.02 -10.25 -5.16
C TYR A 108 -0.83 -10.81 -3.99
N GLN A 109 -1.46 -9.93 -3.22
CA GLN A 109 -2.33 -10.27 -2.10
C GLN A 109 -3.59 -9.42 -2.16
N TRP A 110 -4.72 -9.98 -1.74
CA TRP A 110 -5.96 -9.25 -1.62
C TRP A 110 -6.76 -9.81 -0.45
N GLY A 111 -7.42 -8.91 0.28
CA GLY A 111 -8.19 -9.26 1.45
C GLY A 111 -7.40 -9.95 2.55
N THR A 112 -8.14 -10.62 3.41
CA THR A 112 -7.63 -11.53 4.44
C THR A 112 -8.32 -12.87 4.26
N PRO A 113 -7.75 -13.84 3.51
CA PRO A 113 -8.43 -15.11 3.23
C PRO A 113 -8.80 -15.91 4.49
N SER A 114 -8.08 -15.68 5.59
CA SER A 114 -8.30 -16.30 6.91
C SER A 114 -9.29 -15.55 7.81
N ALA A 115 -9.95 -14.49 7.34
CA ALA A 115 -10.86 -13.70 8.16
C ALA A 115 -12.10 -14.51 8.59
N THR A 116 -12.35 -14.53 9.90
CA THR A 116 -13.50 -15.19 10.53
C THR A 116 -14.61 -14.21 10.95
N CYS A 117 -14.30 -12.91 10.98
CA CYS A 117 -15.24 -11.83 11.27
C CYS A 117 -14.87 -10.55 10.50
N LEU A 118 -15.81 -9.60 10.39
CA LEU A 118 -15.60 -8.36 9.62
C LEU A 118 -14.45 -7.49 10.15
N ARG A 119 -14.14 -7.56 11.46
CA ARG A 119 -12.99 -6.84 12.03
C ARG A 119 -11.63 -7.34 11.53
N GLN A 120 -11.56 -8.56 10.99
CA GLN A 120 -10.34 -9.15 10.42
C GLN A 120 -10.24 -8.96 8.90
N LEU A 121 -11.30 -8.46 8.27
CA LEU A 121 -11.34 -8.24 6.83
C LEU A 121 -10.48 -7.03 6.48
N SER A 122 -9.55 -7.21 5.53
CA SER A 122 -8.86 -6.10 4.87
C SER A 122 -9.60 -5.75 3.58
N TRP A 123 -10.11 -4.53 3.45
CA TRP A 123 -10.70 -4.06 2.19
C TRP A 123 -9.61 -3.44 1.32
N SER A 124 -8.68 -4.27 0.88
CA SER A 124 -7.53 -3.82 0.09
C SER A 124 -6.94 -4.94 -0.76
N GLU A 125 -6.29 -4.55 -1.83
CA GLU A 125 -5.31 -5.37 -2.55
C GLU A 125 -3.92 -4.73 -2.45
N ALA A 126 -2.89 -5.56 -2.56
CA ALA A 126 -1.51 -5.16 -2.41
C ALA A 126 -0.63 -5.93 -3.39
N PHE A 127 0.42 -5.26 -3.85
CA PHE A 127 1.47 -5.86 -4.67
C PHE A 127 2.82 -5.63 -4.01
N HIS A 128 3.53 -6.72 -3.71
CA HIS A 128 4.84 -6.74 -3.12
C HIS A 128 5.89 -7.01 -4.20
N VAL A 129 6.87 -6.12 -4.33
CA VAL A 129 7.97 -6.21 -5.31
C VAL A 129 9.28 -6.44 -4.56
N PRO A 130 9.78 -7.70 -4.47
CA PRO A 130 11.03 -7.97 -3.76
C PRO A 130 12.23 -7.34 -4.45
N LEU A 131 13.04 -6.58 -3.71
CA LEU A 131 14.23 -5.93 -4.26
C LEU A 131 15.32 -6.94 -4.68
N ALA A 132 15.32 -8.16 -4.14
CA ALA A 132 16.24 -9.20 -4.56
C ALA A 132 16.03 -9.61 -6.04
N GLY A 133 14.85 -9.35 -6.61
CA GLY A 133 14.54 -9.64 -8.02
C GLY A 133 14.89 -8.53 -9.01
N ILE A 134 15.31 -7.35 -8.54
CA ILE A 134 15.60 -6.19 -9.42
C ILE A 134 17.09 -5.99 -9.71
N SER A 135 17.99 -6.70 -9.01
CA SER A 135 19.44 -6.46 -9.09
C SER A 135 20.15 -7.08 -10.30
N THR A 136 19.42 -7.58 -11.31
CA THR A 136 20.00 -8.23 -12.49
C THR A 136 19.96 -7.39 -13.76
N THR A 137 19.50 -6.13 -13.68
CA THR A 137 19.62 -5.18 -14.79
C THR A 137 20.86 -4.30 -14.59
N ASP A 138 21.91 -4.56 -15.36
CA ASP A 138 23.21 -3.87 -15.40
C ASP A 138 23.16 -2.36 -15.78
N ASP A 139 22.01 -1.69 -15.66
CA ASP A 139 21.75 -0.33 -16.16
C ASP A 139 21.64 0.74 -15.05
N ILE A 140 22.27 0.55 -13.89
CA ILE A 140 22.32 1.59 -12.82
C ILE A 140 23.59 2.47 -12.96
N SER A 141 24.19 2.57 -14.15
CA SER A 141 25.40 3.39 -14.36
C SER A 141 25.14 4.85 -14.74
N THR A 142 23.89 5.30 -14.85
CA THR A 142 23.59 6.70 -15.24
C THR A 142 22.40 7.30 -14.52
N LEU A 143 22.57 7.59 -13.22
CA LEU A 143 21.83 8.66 -12.54
C LEU A 143 22.85 9.46 -11.71
N ARG A 144 23.52 10.40 -12.38
CA ARG A 144 24.24 11.52 -11.78
C ARG A 144 23.47 12.80 -12.11
#